data_AF-A0A6A4FGN6-F1
#
_entry.id   AF-A0A6A4FGN6-F1
#
_cell.length_a   1.000
_cell.length_b   1.000
_cell.length_c   1.000
_cell.angle_alpha   90.00
_cell.angle_beta   90.00
_cell.angle_gamma   90.00
#
_symmetry.space_group_name_H-M   'P 1'
#
loop_
_entity.id
_entity.type
_entity.pdbx_description
1 polymer ?
#
loop_
_entity_poly.entity_id
_entity_poly.type
_entity_poly.pdbx_seq_one_letter_code
_entity_poly.pdbx_strand_id
1 'polypeptide(L)'
;MSDERQIYWDVWVDFALYAYNSGQHSTVLLPPNELTMGRRLRNRNDLLRSANVSEAGPLTDYHPCLIAAMWSSYACAEASRKREQERQKRYYDRQSV
;
A
#
# COMPACT_ATOMS: atom_id res chain seq x y z
N MET A 1 -6.45 -24.67 10.59
CA MET A 1 -5.47 -24.18 11.59
C MET A 1 -4.33 -23.59 10.80
N SER A 2 -4.18 -22.27 10.84
CA SER A 2 -3.10 -21.57 10.14
C SER A 2 -1.77 -22.04 10.75
N ASP A 3 -0.83 -22.44 9.89
CA ASP A 3 0.48 -22.88 10.32
C ASP A 3 1.23 -21.65 10.87
N GLU A 4 1.18 -21.42 12.20
CA GLU A 4 1.81 -20.33 12.95
C GLU A 4 3.34 -20.46 13.02
N ARG A 5 3.98 -20.99 11.96
CA ARG A 5 5.43 -20.98 11.90
C ARG A 5 5.87 -19.55 11.65
N GLN A 6 6.56 -18.95 12.61
CA GLN A 6 7.28 -17.67 12.47
C GLN A 6 8.52 -17.91 11.58
N ILE A 7 8.31 -18.11 10.28
CA ILE A 7 9.36 -18.44 9.31
C ILE A 7 10.04 -17.20 8.69
N TYR A 8 9.51 -16.00 8.94
CA TYR A 8 9.95 -14.75 8.30
C TYR A 8 10.62 -13.78 9.28
N TRP A 9 11.43 -14.28 10.22
CA TRP A 9 12.10 -13.44 11.21
C TRP A 9 13.01 -12.40 10.56
N ASP A 10 13.63 -12.73 9.42
CA ASP A 10 14.39 -11.80 8.58
C ASP A 10 13.56 -10.57 8.16
N VAL A 11 12.26 -10.74 7.92
CA VAL A 11 11.33 -9.65 7.62
C VAL A 11 10.86 -8.95 8.89
N TRP A 12 10.55 -9.72 9.95
CA TRP A 12 9.95 -9.18 11.19
C TRP A 12 10.92 -8.42 12.09
N VAL A 13 12.21 -8.71 12.05
CA VAL A 13 13.21 -8.08 12.93
C VAL A 13 13.26 -6.57 12.73
N ASP A 14 13.21 -6.07 11.50
CA ASP A 14 13.22 -4.64 11.22
C ASP A 14 11.99 -3.93 11.81
N PHE A 15 10.81 -4.56 11.71
CA PHE A 15 9.57 -4.04 12.31
C PHE A 15 9.61 -4.07 13.83
N ALA A 16 10.13 -5.16 14.42
CA ALA A 16 10.27 -5.30 15.87
C ALA A 16 11.25 -4.27 16.44
N LEU A 17 12.39 -4.07 15.78
CA LEU A 17 13.39 -3.08 16.17
C LEU A 17 12.83 -1.66 16.08
N TYR A 18 12.10 -1.34 15.00
CA TYR A 18 11.44 -0.05 14.85
C TYR A 18 10.39 0.19 15.96
N ALA A 19 9.55 -0.80 16.25
CA ALA A 19 8.53 -0.71 17.29
C ALA A 19 9.16 -0.51 18.68
N TYR A 20 10.20 -1.28 19.00
CA TYR A 20 10.93 -1.14 20.26
C TYR A 20 11.58 0.24 20.41
N ASN A 21 12.27 0.72 19.37
CA ASN A 21 12.99 2.00 19.41
C ASN A 21 12.09 3.23 19.42
N SER A 22 10.83 3.09 18.98
CA SER A 22 9.82 4.15 18.98
C SER A 22 8.85 4.10 20.16
N GLY A 23 8.73 2.94 20.83
CA GLY A 23 7.88 2.76 22.00
C GLY A 23 8.44 3.42 23.25
N GLN A 24 7.56 3.98 24.09
CA GLN A 24 7.99 4.57 25.37
C GLN A 24 8.44 3.47 26.34
N HIS A 25 9.58 3.69 26.98
CA HIS A 25 10.03 2.83 28.06
C HIS A 25 9.31 3.20 29.37
N SER A 26 8.75 2.23 30.08
CA SER A 26 7.90 2.46 31.27
C SER A 26 8.61 3.20 32.41
N THR A 27 9.92 3.01 32.57
CA THR A 27 10.70 3.64 33.66
C THR A 27 11.13 5.07 33.37
N VAL A 28 11.46 5.38 32.11
CA VAL A 28 12.08 6.66 31.71
C VAL A 28 11.08 7.56 30.96
N LEU A 29 9.93 7.00 30.57
CA LEU A 29 8.85 7.64 29.80
C LEU A 29 9.31 8.22 28.44
N LEU A 30 10.52 7.88 28.02
CA LEU A 30 11.11 8.26 26.74
C LEU A 30 11.39 6.99 25.91
N PRO A 31 11.32 7.08 24.57
CA PRO A 31 11.65 5.96 23.70
C PRO A 31 13.17 5.76 23.61
N PRO A 32 13.65 4.51 23.44
CA PRO A 32 15.09 4.22 23.36
C PRO A 32 15.84 5.04 22.29
N ASN A 33 15.21 5.31 21.15
CA ASN A 33 15.84 6.15 20.11
C ASN A 33 16.06 7.60 20.57
N GLU A 34 15.18 8.15 21.39
CA GLU A 34 15.30 9.52 21.87
C GLU A 34 16.38 9.63 22.95
N LEU A 35 16.51 8.61 23.79
CA LEU A 35 17.60 8.52 24.78
C LEU A 35 18.97 8.42 24.11
N THR A 36 19.08 7.70 22.99
CA THR A 36 20.36 7.46 22.31
C THR A 36 20.71 8.59 21.32
N MET A 37 19.74 9.09 20.57
CA MET A 37 19.97 10.06 19.50
C MET A 37 19.68 11.51 19.93
N GLY A 38 19.14 11.74 21.14
CA GLY A 38 18.76 13.06 21.64
C GLY A 38 17.63 13.72 20.85
N ARG A 39 16.93 12.97 20.00
CA ARG A 39 15.82 13.45 19.16
C ARG A 39 14.80 12.36 18.94
N ARG A 40 13.53 12.77 18.82
CA ARG A 40 12.42 11.85 18.54
C ARG A 40 12.56 11.21 17.16
N LEU A 41 12.33 9.90 17.08
CA LEU A 41 12.27 9.18 15.81
C LEU A 41 11.10 9.72 14.98
N ARG A 42 11.35 10.12 13.73
CA ARG A 42 10.28 10.55 12.82
C ARG A 42 9.45 9.34 12.42
N ASN A 43 8.14 9.40 12.61
CA ASN A 43 7.26 8.35 12.14
C ASN A 43 7.26 8.33 10.61
N ARG A 44 7.01 7.17 9.99
CA ARG A 44 6.79 7.06 8.55
C ARG A 44 5.74 8.05 8.03
N ASN A 45 4.68 8.31 8.80
CA ASN A 45 3.70 9.36 8.44
C ASN A 45 4.31 10.77 8.45
N ASP A 46 5.22 11.06 9.39
CA ASP A 46 5.92 12.35 9.45
C ASP A 46 6.90 12.49 8.28
N LEU A 47 7.57 11.39 7.92
CA LEU A 47 8.45 11.32 6.76
C LEU A 47 7.65 11.49 5.45
N LEU A 48 6.52 10.81 5.30
CA LEU A 48 5.64 10.92 4.13
C LEU A 48 5.08 12.35 4.00
N ARG A 49 4.66 12.97 5.11
CA ARG A 49 4.24 14.38 5.14
C ARG A 49 5.39 15.34 4.83
N SER A 50 6.63 15.00 5.19
CA SER A 50 7.80 15.83 4.89
C SER A 50 8.31 15.66 3.45
N ALA A 51 8.15 14.47 2.86
CA ALA A 51 8.72 14.13 1.56
C ALA A 51 7.79 14.47 0.40
N ASN A 52 6.47 14.52 0.61
CA ASN A 52 5.53 14.79 -0.47
C ASN A 52 4.36 15.65 0.03
N VAL A 53 4.26 16.83 -0.60
CA VAL A 53 3.00 17.52 -0.86
C VAL A 53 2.45 18.31 0.33
N SER A 54 2.95 19.54 0.48
CA SER A 54 2.35 20.59 1.33
C SER A 54 0.95 21.01 0.85
N GLU A 55 0.60 20.71 -0.40
CA GLU A 55 -0.72 20.95 -0.97
C GLU A 55 -1.26 19.63 -1.49
N ALA A 56 -2.05 18.91 -0.68
CA ALA A 56 -3.17 18.26 -1.32
C ALA A 56 -3.91 19.39 -2.03
N GLY A 57 -3.61 19.62 -3.32
CA GLY A 57 -4.33 20.56 -4.15
C GLY A 57 -5.82 20.29 -3.95
N PRO A 58 -6.68 21.31 -4.09
CA PRO A 58 -8.08 21.24 -3.65
C PRO A 58 -8.64 19.85 -3.86
N LEU A 59 -8.95 19.14 -2.76
CA LEU A 59 -9.44 17.75 -2.82
C LEU A 59 -10.65 17.63 -3.78
N THR A 60 -11.33 18.75 -3.98
CA THR A 60 -12.41 19.00 -4.94
C THR A 60 -12.05 18.74 -6.40
N ASP A 61 -10.80 18.93 -6.81
CA ASP A 61 -10.38 18.85 -8.22
C ASP A 61 -9.74 17.49 -8.53
N TYR A 62 -9.06 16.90 -7.55
CA TYR A 62 -8.44 15.58 -7.69
C TYR A 62 -9.47 14.45 -7.76
N HIS A 63 -10.48 14.50 -6.88
CA HIS A 63 -11.53 13.47 -6.83
C HIS A 63 -12.31 13.28 -8.16
N PRO A 64 -12.80 14.32 -8.85
CA PRO A 64 -13.48 14.15 -10.14
C PRO A 64 -12.53 13.66 -11.23
N CYS A 65 -11.27 14.13 -11.25
CA CYS A 65 -10.25 13.64 -12.19
C CYS A 65 -9.97 12.15 -11.98
N LEU A 66 -9.85 11.70 -10.73
CA LEU A 66 -9.65 10.30 -10.37
C LEU A 66 -10.83 9.44 -10.82
N ILE A 67 -12.06 9.88 -10.54
CA ILE A 67 -13.27 9.17 -10.97
C ILE A 67 -13.31 9.05 -12.50
N ALA A 68 -13.04 10.14 -13.24
CA ALA A 68 -13.02 10.11 -14.70
C ALA A 68 -11.97 9.13 -15.25
N ALA A 69 -10.76 9.13 -14.67
CA ALA A 69 -9.71 8.20 -15.03
C ALA A 69 -10.12 6.73 -14.78
N MET A 70 -10.72 6.44 -13.61
CA MET A 70 -11.21 5.09 -13.28
C MET A 70 -12.27 4.61 -14.26
N TRP A 71 -13.25 5.47 -14.62
CA TRP A 71 -14.27 5.13 -15.62
C TRP A 71 -13.68 4.85 -16.99
N SER A 72 -12.70 5.67 -17.43
CA SER A 72 -12.03 5.47 -18.72
C SER A 72 -11.29 4.12 -18.76
N SER A 73 -10.56 3.79 -17.70
CA SER A 73 -9.85 2.51 -17.57
C SER A 73 -10.82 1.34 -17.55
N TYR A 74 -11.94 1.46 -16.82
CA TYR A 74 -12.98 0.44 -16.77
C TYR A 74 -13.61 0.19 -18.13
N ALA A 75 -13.93 1.25 -18.88
CA ALA A 75 -14.50 1.14 -20.22
C ALA A 75 -13.53 0.42 -21.19
N CYS A 76 -12.24 0.75 -21.13
CA CYS A 76 -11.21 0.05 -21.92
C CYS A 76 -11.09 -1.44 -21.53
N ALA A 77 -11.11 -1.74 -20.23
CA ALA A 77 -11.05 -3.12 -19.73
C ALA A 77 -12.26 -3.94 -20.17
N GLU A 78 -13.48 -3.39 -20.08
CA GLU A 78 -14.70 -4.04 -20.56
C GLU A 78 -14.68 -4.28 -22.07
N ALA A 79 -14.21 -3.32 -22.86
CA ALA A 79 -14.07 -3.49 -24.30
C ALA A 79 -13.08 -4.61 -24.64
N SER A 80 -11.95 -4.69 -23.92
CA SER A 80 -10.99 -5.78 -24.07
C SER A 80 -11.58 -7.13 -23.66
N ARG A 81 -12.31 -7.17 -22.53
CA ARG A 81 -12.97 -8.39 -22.02
C ARG A 81 -13.94 -8.96 -23.05
N LYS A 82 -14.78 -8.12 -23.67
CA LYS A 82 -15.74 -8.54 -24.70
C LYS A 82 -15.04 -9.13 -25.92
N ARG A 83 -13.97 -8.47 -26.41
CA ARG A 83 -13.17 -8.98 -27.53
C ARG A 83 -12.55 -10.35 -27.22
N GLU A 84 -12.08 -10.54 -25.99
CA GLU A 84 -11.51 -11.81 -25.55
C GLU A 84 -12.58 -12.90 -25.42
N GLN A 85 -13.76 -12.57 -24.90
CA GLN A 85 -14.90 -13.51 -24.86
C GLN A 85 -15.32 -13.96 -26.26
N GLU A 86 -15.38 -13.05 -27.24
CA GLU A 86 -15.67 -13.40 -28.63
C GLU A 86 -14.60 -14.30 -29.24
N ARG A 87 -13.32 -14.05 -28.95
CA ARG A 87 -12.21 -14.92 -29.38
C ARG A 87 -12.33 -16.32 -28.80
N GLN A 88 -12.57 -16.41 -27.49
CA GLN A 88 -12.74 -17.68 -26.80
C GLN A 88 -13.94 -18.47 -27.34
N LYS A 89 -15.08 -17.81 -27.57
CA LYS A 89 -16.25 -18.44 -28.18
C LYS A 89 -15.90 -19.04 -29.54
N ARG A 90 -15.26 -18.29 -30.43
CA ARG A 90 -14.82 -18.78 -31.74
C ARG A 90 -13.82 -19.95 -31.66
N TYR A 91 -12.96 -19.97 -30.64
CA TYR A 91 -12.00 -21.04 -30.44
C TYR A 91 -12.69 -22.35 -30.04
N TYR A 92 -13.59 -22.31 -29.07
CA TYR A 92 -14.32 -23.50 -28.62
C TYR A 92 -15.34 -23.98 -29.67
N ASP A 93 -16.01 -23.08 -30.39
CA ASP A 93 -16.91 -23.44 -31.51
C ASP A 93 -16.18 -24.17 -32.65
N ARG A 94 -14.86 -23.96 -32.82
CA ARG A 94 -14.03 -24.68 -33.81
C ARG A 94 -13.55 -26.05 -33.33
N GLN A 95 -13.49 -26.29 -32.02
CA GLN A 95 -13.06 -27.57 -31.44
C GLN A 95 -14.22 -28.56 -31.27
N SER A 96 -15.46 -28.13 -31.45
CA SER A 96 -16.67 -28.95 -31.30
C SER A 96 -17.16 -29.62 -32.60
N VAL A 97 -16.29 -29.79 -33.61
CA VAL A 97 -16.51 -30.59 -34.83
C VAL A 97 -15.49 -31.72 -34.85
#